data_AF-A0AAW0FEH2-F1
#
_entry.id   AF-A0AAW0FEH2-F1
#
_cell.length_a   1.000
_cell.length_b   1.000
_cell.length_c   1.000
_cell.angle_alpha   90.00
_cell.angle_beta   90.00
_cell.angle_gamma   90.00
#
_symmetry.space_group_name_H-M   'P 1'
#
loop_
_entity.id
_entity.type
_entity.pdbx_description
1 polymer ?
#
loop_
_entity_poly.entity_id
_entity_poly.type
_entity_poly.pdbx_seq_one_letter_code
_entity_poly.pdbx_strand_id
1 'polypeptide(L)'
;MAYYNHQPYSYFQQGSEGWCCTAHCEEHSRLSMAYEATDSKVAALRNKVIQTILGKPRTTQEASIALDKVNEWVDAITEGINVAQKLHDKFCGGIAIDAHTSSISMLKTEREDALEVLLKLRKEYKSLEIDHARLRSPPRYTPVDPMKLPSQRRSSKEFYHIKSRLS
;
A
#
# COMPACT_ATOMS: atom_id res chain seq x y z
N MET A 1 33.06 49.08 23.44
CA MET A 1 31.90 48.43 22.77
C MET A 1 32.33 48.02 21.38
N ALA A 2 32.64 46.75 21.18
CA ALA A 2 32.94 46.21 19.86
C ALA A 2 31.63 45.94 19.13
N TYR A 3 31.42 46.59 17.99
CA TYR A 3 30.32 46.29 17.08
C TYR A 3 30.65 44.96 16.39
N TYR A 4 29.98 43.87 16.80
CA TYR A 4 30.06 42.61 16.08
C TYR A 4 29.30 42.76 14.77
N ASN A 5 30.06 42.78 13.70
CA ASN A 5 29.60 42.81 12.33
C ASN A 5 28.95 41.43 12.06
N HIS A 6 27.62 41.35 12.12
CA HIS A 6 26.87 40.15 11.74
C HIS A 6 26.91 40.00 10.21
N GLN A 7 28.05 39.56 9.68
CA GLN A 7 28.00 38.88 8.39
C GLN A 7 27.30 37.53 8.59
N PRO A 8 26.36 37.16 7.71
CA PRO A 8 25.80 35.82 7.71
C PRO A 8 26.93 34.86 7.36
N TYR A 9 27.46 34.17 8.38
CA TYR A 9 28.37 33.05 8.18
C TYR A 9 27.67 32.03 7.27
N SER A 10 28.40 31.54 6.26
CA SER A 10 27.90 30.50 5.39
C SER A 10 27.59 29.25 6.22
N TYR A 11 26.48 28.58 5.85
CA TYR A 11 25.89 27.38 6.45
C TYR A 11 26.86 26.30 6.95
N PHE A 12 28.05 26.24 6.38
CA PHE A 12 29.01 25.16 6.56
C PHE A 12 30.00 25.38 7.72
N GLN A 13 30.29 26.64 8.09
CA GLN A 13 31.38 26.95 9.04
C GLN A 13 30.98 26.92 10.51
N GLN A 14 29.69 26.97 10.84
CA GLN A 14 29.24 26.90 12.24
C GLN A 14 29.21 25.47 12.79
N GLY A 15 29.31 24.46 11.94
CA GLY A 15 29.30 23.04 12.33
C GLY A 15 30.66 22.49 12.77
N SER A 16 31.79 23.06 12.33
CA SER A 16 33.12 22.52 12.64
C SER A 16 33.68 22.98 14.00
N GLU A 17 33.18 24.07 14.58
CA GLU A 17 33.66 24.61 15.87
C GLU A 17 32.59 24.59 16.99
N GLY A 18 31.50 23.85 16.80
CA GLY A 18 30.61 23.46 17.90
C GLY A 18 29.76 24.57 18.51
N TRP A 19 29.62 25.73 17.86
CA TRP A 19 28.73 26.81 18.30
C TRP A 19 27.67 27.11 17.24
N CYS A 20 26.68 26.22 17.17
CA CYS A 20 25.37 26.54 16.62
C CYS A 20 24.82 27.79 17.34
N CYS A 21 24.48 28.85 16.62
CA CYS A 21 23.77 29.97 17.24
C CYS A 21 22.39 29.49 17.73
N THR A 22 21.88 30.03 18.84
CA THR A 22 20.62 29.58 19.46
C THR A 22 19.45 29.49 18.46
N ALA A 23 19.37 30.44 17.52
CA ALA A 23 18.38 30.42 16.44
C ALA A 23 18.50 29.18 15.55
N HIS A 24 19.71 28.78 15.14
CA HIS A 24 19.94 27.58 14.33
C HIS A 24 19.55 26.32 15.12
N CYS A 25 19.83 26.28 16.43
CA CYS A 25 19.53 25.13 17.27
C CYS A 25 18.00 24.97 17.45
N GLU A 26 17.28 26.07 17.60
CA GLU A 26 15.82 26.08 17.62
C GLU A 26 15.22 25.65 16.28
N GLU A 27 15.78 26.10 15.17
CA GLU A 27 15.33 25.72 13.82
C GLU A 27 15.58 24.24 13.51
N HIS A 28 16.77 23.73 13.85
CA HIS A 28 17.09 22.32 13.72
C HIS A 28 16.20 21.46 14.63
N SER A 29 15.97 21.88 15.88
CA SER A 29 15.08 21.17 16.80
C SER A 29 13.64 21.09 16.28
N ARG A 30 13.12 22.20 15.74
CA ARG A 30 11.79 22.23 15.10
C ARG A 30 11.70 21.30 13.89
N LEU A 31 12.75 21.27 13.08
CA LEU A 31 12.84 20.38 11.93
C LEU A 31 12.88 18.91 12.36
N SER A 32 13.71 18.55 13.34
CA SER A 32 13.78 17.19 13.91
C SER A 32 12.44 16.74 14.51
N MET A 33 11.78 17.60 15.31
CA MET A 33 10.46 17.29 15.87
C MET A 33 9.40 17.05 14.78
N ALA A 34 9.43 17.80 13.68
CA ALA A 34 8.50 17.61 12.58
C ALA A 34 8.72 16.27 11.85
N TYR A 35 9.99 15.84 11.72
CA TYR A 35 10.31 14.51 11.21
C TYR A 35 9.79 13.41 12.14
N GLU A 36 10.07 13.49 13.44
CA GLU A 36 9.61 12.50 14.42
C GLU A 36 8.08 12.40 14.47
N ALA A 37 7.37 13.52 14.39
CA ALA A 37 5.91 13.55 14.34
C ALA A 37 5.37 12.87 13.08
N THR A 38 6.03 13.10 11.94
CA THR A 38 5.68 12.45 10.66
C THR A 38 5.90 10.95 10.74
N ASP A 39 7.09 10.53 11.19
CA ASP A 39 7.47 9.13 11.33
C ASP A 39 6.51 8.38 12.28
N SER A 40 6.19 8.98 13.42
CA SER A 40 5.22 8.44 14.38
C SER A 40 3.82 8.27 13.77
N LYS A 41 3.34 9.25 12.99
CA LYS A 41 2.04 9.18 12.30
C LYS A 41 2.04 8.05 11.26
N VAL A 42 3.10 7.94 10.47
CA VAL A 42 3.27 6.91 9.44
C VAL A 42 3.35 5.52 10.07
N ALA A 43 4.15 5.32 11.10
CA ALA A 43 4.27 4.06 11.82
C ALA A 43 2.94 3.60 12.46
N ALA A 44 2.18 4.54 13.04
CA ALA A 44 0.86 4.24 13.60
C ALA A 44 -0.14 3.77 12.52
N LEU A 45 -0.10 4.38 11.32
CA LEU A 45 -0.94 3.97 10.20
C LEU A 45 -0.48 2.64 9.61
N ARG A 46 0.82 2.41 9.47
CA ARG A 46 1.39 1.13 9.05
C ARG A 46 0.89 -0.02 9.93
N ASN A 47 0.89 0.16 11.25
CA ASN A 47 0.38 -0.83 12.19
C ASN A 47 -1.12 -1.13 11.98
N LYS A 48 -1.94 -0.10 11.73
CA LYS A 48 -3.37 -0.27 11.41
C LYS A 48 -3.57 -1.02 10.09
N VAL A 49 -2.76 -0.70 9.08
CA VAL A 49 -2.78 -1.38 7.78
C VAL A 49 -2.42 -2.86 7.94
N ILE A 50 -1.33 -3.16 8.67
CA ILE A 50 -0.91 -4.54 8.96
C ILE A 50 -2.03 -5.30 9.68
N GLN A 51 -2.64 -4.71 10.70
CA GLN A 51 -3.77 -5.31 11.42
C GLN A 51 -4.97 -5.61 10.51
N THR A 52 -5.24 -4.74 9.53
CA THR A 52 -6.38 -4.89 8.61
C THR A 52 -6.10 -5.93 7.52
N ILE A 53 -4.85 -6.08 7.08
CA ILE A 53 -4.45 -6.94 5.95
C ILE A 53 -3.95 -8.33 6.41
N LEU A 54 -3.61 -8.50 7.68
CA LEU A 54 -2.99 -9.72 8.25
C LEU A 54 -3.71 -11.05 7.94
N GLY A 55 -4.96 -11.02 7.47
CA GLY A 55 -5.73 -12.22 7.08
C GLY A 55 -5.92 -12.48 5.59
N LYS A 56 -5.47 -11.57 4.70
CA LYS A 56 -6.05 -11.35 3.34
C LYS A 56 -7.57 -11.13 3.39
N PRO A 57 -8.11 -10.13 2.70
CA PRO A 57 -9.55 -9.91 2.70
C PRO A 57 -10.27 -11.10 2.04
N ARG A 58 -11.33 -11.60 2.70
CA ARG A 58 -12.15 -12.73 2.23
C ARG A 58 -13.42 -12.27 1.55
N THR A 59 -13.85 -11.04 1.82
CA THR A 59 -15.04 -10.43 1.24
C THR A 59 -14.69 -9.15 0.50
N THR A 60 -15.54 -8.73 -0.43
CA THR A 60 -15.40 -7.45 -1.14
C THR A 60 -15.45 -6.27 -0.16
N GLN A 61 -16.24 -6.36 0.90
CA GLN A 61 -16.33 -5.32 1.93
C GLN A 61 -15.03 -5.19 2.73
N GLU A 62 -14.44 -6.31 3.17
CA GLU A 62 -13.13 -6.32 3.85
C GLU A 62 -12.04 -5.76 2.95
N ALA A 63 -12.03 -6.14 1.66
CA ALA A 63 -11.06 -5.64 0.70
C ALA A 63 -11.22 -4.13 0.46
N SER A 64 -12.46 -3.60 0.44
CA SER A 64 -12.72 -2.16 0.36
C SER A 64 -12.16 -1.41 1.57
N ILE A 65 -12.42 -1.90 2.78
CA ILE A 65 -11.92 -1.29 4.03
C ILE A 65 -10.38 -1.29 4.04
N ALA A 66 -9.76 -2.40 3.62
CA ALA A 66 -8.32 -2.49 3.51
C ALA A 66 -7.75 -1.51 2.48
N LEU A 67 -8.40 -1.34 1.33
CA LEU A 67 -8.00 -0.36 0.31
C LEU A 67 -8.05 1.07 0.84
N ASP A 68 -9.13 1.44 1.54
CA ASP A 68 -9.28 2.77 2.13
C ASP A 68 -8.16 3.05 3.15
N LYS A 69 -7.84 2.07 4.00
CA LYS A 69 -6.76 2.18 4.99
C LYS A 69 -5.37 2.32 4.36
N VAL A 70 -5.11 1.62 3.25
CA VAL A 70 -3.84 1.78 2.53
C VAL A 70 -3.77 3.11 1.80
N ASN A 71 -4.86 3.61 1.23
CA ASN A 71 -4.91 4.96 0.65
C ASN A 71 -4.61 6.02 1.72
N GLU A 72 -5.25 5.93 2.90
CA GLU A 72 -4.98 6.83 4.04
C GLU A 72 -3.49 6.81 4.43
N TRP A 73 -2.85 5.64 4.40
CA TRP A 73 -1.42 5.49 4.69
C TRP A 73 -0.53 6.15 3.61
N VAL A 74 -0.82 5.93 2.33
CA VAL A 74 -0.09 6.56 1.21
C VAL A 74 -0.22 8.09 1.26
N ASP A 75 -1.41 8.60 1.54
CA ASP A 75 -1.67 10.04 1.65
C ASP A 75 -0.89 10.66 2.82
N ALA A 76 -0.87 9.99 3.98
CA ALA A 76 -0.13 10.45 5.14
C ALA A 76 1.39 10.45 4.91
N ILE A 77 1.94 9.43 4.23
CA ILE A 77 3.36 9.41 3.85
C ILE A 77 3.66 10.57 2.89
N THR A 78 2.79 10.78 1.90
CA THR A 78 2.98 11.85 0.90
C THR A 78 2.93 13.24 1.52
N GLU A 79 1.96 13.47 2.41
CA GLU A 79 1.89 14.70 3.23
C GLU A 79 3.17 14.88 4.06
N GLY A 80 3.62 13.81 4.72
CA GLY A 80 4.84 13.77 5.51
C GLY A 80 6.09 14.17 4.72
N ILE A 81 6.29 13.57 3.54
CA ILE A 81 7.38 13.92 2.61
C ILE A 81 7.30 15.39 2.22
N ASN A 82 6.12 15.91 1.89
CA ASN A 82 5.95 17.30 1.47
C ASN A 82 6.29 18.29 2.60
N VAL A 83 5.84 18.00 3.83
CA VAL A 83 6.15 18.82 5.01
C VAL A 83 7.65 18.78 5.29
N ALA A 84 8.23 17.59 5.33
CA ALA A 84 9.66 17.38 5.52
C ALA A 84 10.51 18.14 4.49
N GLN A 85 10.19 17.99 3.20
CA GLN A 85 10.92 18.65 2.11
C GLN A 85 10.80 20.17 2.21
N LYS A 86 9.59 20.70 2.46
CA LYS A 86 9.38 22.15 2.61
C LYS A 86 10.18 22.73 3.77
N LEU A 87 10.25 22.02 4.90
CA LEU A 87 11.04 22.47 6.05
C LEU A 87 12.54 22.32 5.79
N HIS A 88 12.98 21.23 5.15
CA HIS A 88 14.36 21.04 4.73
C HIS A 88 14.83 22.15 3.78
N ASP A 89 14.05 22.48 2.76
CA ASP A 89 14.41 23.53 1.79
C ASP A 89 14.48 24.91 2.47
N LYS A 90 13.57 25.17 3.42
CA LYS A 90 13.55 26.40 4.21
C LYS A 90 14.78 26.52 5.13
N PHE A 91 15.15 25.45 5.84
CA PHE A 91 16.16 25.46 6.90
C PHE A 91 17.54 25.00 6.48
N CYS A 92 17.71 24.52 5.25
CA CYS A 92 19.03 24.15 4.73
C CYS A 92 19.36 24.85 3.42
N GLY A 93 18.47 25.69 2.88
CA GLY A 93 18.68 26.38 1.60
C GLY A 93 18.92 25.40 0.43
N GLY A 94 18.42 24.17 0.54
CA GLY A 94 18.71 23.08 -0.40
C GLY A 94 20.07 22.40 -0.22
N ILE A 95 20.88 22.81 0.77
CA ILE A 95 22.10 22.09 1.15
C ILE A 95 21.67 20.81 1.88
N ALA A 96 21.89 19.67 1.26
CA ALA A 96 21.58 18.38 1.85
C ALA A 96 22.42 18.19 3.14
N ILE A 97 21.76 18.17 4.30
CA ILE A 97 22.34 17.54 5.49
C ILE A 97 22.03 16.05 5.36
N ASP A 98 23.07 15.21 5.35
CA ASP A 98 22.97 13.77 5.06
C ASP A 98 21.89 13.06 5.90
N ALA A 99 21.76 13.44 7.17
CA ALA A 99 20.76 12.88 8.08
C ALA A 99 19.31 13.15 7.62
N HIS A 100 18.98 14.39 7.25
CA HIS A 100 17.62 14.76 6.82
C HIS A 100 17.29 14.20 5.43
N THR A 101 18.29 14.15 4.55
CA THR A 101 18.15 13.53 3.22
C THR A 101 17.84 12.04 3.35
N SER A 102 18.49 11.36 4.31
CA SER A 102 18.20 9.96 4.64
C SER A 102 16.76 9.77 5.12
N SER A 103 16.25 10.61 6.03
CA SER A 103 14.87 10.53 6.51
C SER A 103 13.83 10.71 5.40
N ILE A 104 14.02 11.70 4.51
CA ILE A 104 13.14 11.88 3.35
C ILE A 104 13.22 10.68 2.40
N SER A 105 14.42 10.13 2.20
CA SER A 105 14.63 8.93 1.36
C SER A 105 13.89 7.72 1.93
N MET A 106 13.97 7.48 3.24
CA MET A 106 13.23 6.41 3.91
C MET A 106 11.71 6.53 3.71
N LEU A 107 11.16 7.73 3.89
CA LEU A 107 9.72 7.97 3.66
C LEU A 107 9.32 7.72 2.20
N LYS A 108 10.19 8.05 1.24
CA LYS A 108 9.96 7.74 -0.18
C LYS A 108 9.92 6.23 -0.43
N THR A 109 10.85 5.48 0.16
CA THR A 109 10.85 4.01 0.09
C THR A 109 9.60 3.42 0.73
N GLU A 110 9.19 3.90 1.91
CA GLU A 110 7.96 3.42 2.56
C GLU A 110 6.71 3.75 1.73
N ARG A 111 6.70 4.88 1.01
CA ARG A 111 5.63 5.20 0.06
C ARG A 111 5.57 4.17 -1.09
N GLU A 112 6.72 3.78 -1.62
CA GLU A 112 6.80 2.77 -2.69
C GLU A 112 6.28 1.42 -2.20
N ASP A 113 6.66 1.00 -1.00
CA ASP A 113 6.15 -0.22 -0.36
C ASP A 113 4.62 -0.15 -0.18
N ALA A 114 4.09 0.96 0.32
CA ALA A 114 2.66 1.18 0.50
C ALA A 114 1.89 1.14 -0.83
N LEU A 115 2.46 1.70 -1.89
CA LEU A 115 1.89 1.63 -3.25
C LEU A 115 1.89 0.21 -3.80
N GLU A 116 2.93 -0.59 -3.54
CA GLU A 116 2.96 -1.99 -3.95
C GLU A 116 1.85 -2.80 -3.25
N VAL A 117 1.66 -2.57 -1.94
CA VAL A 117 0.55 -3.17 -1.17
C VAL A 117 -0.80 -2.75 -1.74
N LEU A 118 -0.98 -1.47 -2.07
CA LEU A 118 -2.20 -0.96 -2.68
C LEU A 118 -2.50 -1.66 -4.01
N LEU A 119 -1.49 -1.83 -4.87
CA LEU A 119 -1.65 -2.51 -6.17
C LEU A 119 -2.02 -3.98 -5.99
N LYS A 120 -1.42 -4.68 -5.02
CA LYS A 120 -1.78 -6.07 -4.70
C LYS A 120 -3.23 -6.18 -4.23
N LEU A 121 -3.66 -5.33 -3.29
CA LEU A 121 -5.04 -5.33 -2.80
C LEU A 121 -6.05 -5.00 -3.89
N ARG A 122 -5.75 -4.06 -4.81
CA ARG A 122 -6.65 -3.75 -5.94
C ARG A 122 -6.86 -4.96 -6.86
N LYS A 123 -5.82 -5.77 -7.06
CA LYS A 123 -5.94 -7.03 -7.82
C LYS A 123 -6.79 -8.05 -7.09
N GLU A 124 -6.59 -8.21 -5.78
CA GLU A 124 -7.38 -9.14 -4.95
C GLU A 124 -8.87 -8.73 -4.90
N TYR A 125 -9.15 -7.44 -4.70
CA TYR A 125 -10.52 -6.89 -4.74
C TYR A 125 -11.23 -7.22 -6.05
N LYS A 126 -10.58 -6.98 -7.19
CA LYS A 126 -11.14 -7.28 -8.51
C LYS A 126 -11.40 -8.78 -8.70
N SER A 127 -10.55 -9.64 -8.16
CA SER A 127 -10.78 -11.10 -8.17
C SER A 127 -12.03 -11.47 -7.38
N LEU A 128 -12.18 -10.92 -6.17
CA LEU A 128 -13.34 -11.15 -5.32
C LEU A 128 -14.64 -10.65 -5.97
N GLU A 129 -14.61 -9.50 -6.65
CA GLU A 129 -15.76 -9.00 -7.41
C GLU A 129 -16.18 -9.95 -8.54
N ILE A 130 -15.21 -10.48 -9.30
CA ILE A 130 -15.48 -11.44 -10.38
C ILE A 130 -16.11 -12.71 -9.82
N ASP A 131 -15.56 -13.26 -8.73
CA ASP A 131 -16.08 -14.48 -8.12
C ASP A 131 -17.48 -14.27 -7.53
N HIS A 132 -17.70 -13.13 -6.89
CA HIS A 132 -19.02 -12.77 -6.38
C HIS A 132 -20.04 -12.56 -7.52
N ALA A 133 -19.64 -11.95 -8.64
CA ALA A 133 -20.49 -11.82 -9.82
C ALA A 133 -20.84 -13.17 -10.47
N ARG A 134 -19.89 -14.11 -10.50
CA ARG A 134 -20.12 -15.50 -10.97
C ARG A 134 -21.14 -16.22 -10.09
N LEU A 135 -21.04 -16.08 -8.77
CA LEU A 135 -21.99 -16.69 -7.83
C LEU A 135 -23.41 -16.11 -7.95
N ARG A 136 -23.54 -14.83 -8.31
CA ARG A 136 -24.86 -14.18 -8.54
C ARG A 136 -25.43 -14.42 -9.93
N SER A 137 -24.62 -14.87 -10.88
CA SER A 137 -25.08 -15.17 -12.23
C SER A 137 -25.85 -16.49 -12.19
N PRO A 138 -27.16 -16.52 -12.54
CA PRO A 138 -27.87 -17.78 -12.65
C PRO A 138 -27.15 -18.67 -13.69
N PRO A 139 -27.16 -20.00 -13.53
CA PRO A 139 -26.60 -20.88 -14.54
C PRO A 139 -27.21 -20.48 -15.88
N ARG A 140 -26.36 -20.18 -16.87
CA ARG A 140 -26.83 -19.98 -18.24
C ARG A 140 -27.54 -21.27 -18.62
N TYR A 141 -28.86 -21.25 -18.57
CA TYR A 141 -29.69 -22.20 -19.30
C TYR A 141 -29.31 -21.99 -20.77
N THR A 142 -28.37 -22.79 -21.26
CA THR A 142 -28.35 -23.09 -22.68
C THR A 142 -29.72 -23.71 -22.96
N PRO A 143 -30.55 -23.12 -23.84
CA PRO A 143 -31.76 -23.78 -24.26
C PRO A 143 -31.37 -25.18 -24.73
N VAL A 144 -31.79 -26.20 -23.98
CA VAL A 144 -31.75 -27.56 -24.50
C VAL A 144 -32.70 -27.51 -25.68
N ASP A 145 -32.14 -27.50 -26.88
CA ASP A 145 -32.92 -27.54 -28.11
C ASP A 145 -33.87 -28.76 -28.01
N PRO A 146 -35.19 -28.54 -27.85
CA PRO A 146 -36.12 -29.64 -27.63
C PRO A 146 -36.23 -30.55 -28.86
N MET A 147 -35.57 -30.21 -29.97
CA MET A 147 -35.57 -31.00 -31.20
C MET A 147 -34.40 -31.96 -31.38
N LYS A 148 -33.42 -32.05 -30.45
CA LYS A 148 -32.45 -33.15 -30.47
C LYS A 148 -32.94 -34.33 -29.63
N LEU A 149 -33.93 -35.04 -30.18
CA LEU A 149 -34.19 -36.43 -29.79
C LEU A 149 -32.89 -37.23 -29.95
N PRO A 150 -32.46 -38.03 -28.96
CA PRO A 150 -31.43 -39.02 -29.19
C PRO A 150 -31.98 -39.97 -30.25
N SER A 151 -31.40 -39.93 -31.45
CA SER A 151 -31.58 -40.97 -32.46
C SER A 151 -31.21 -42.30 -31.80
N GLN A 152 -32.22 -43.04 -31.33
CA GLN A 152 -32.11 -44.43 -30.96
C GLN A 152 -31.69 -45.22 -32.20
N ARG A 153 -30.38 -45.30 -32.43
CA ARG A 153 -29.83 -46.32 -33.31
C ARG A 153 -29.89 -47.63 -32.52
N ARG A 154 -31.06 -48.30 -32.59
CA ARG A 154 -31.21 -49.70 -32.18
C ARG A 154 -30.25 -50.53 -33.02
N SER A 155 -29.09 -50.86 -32.47
CA SER A 155 -28.30 -52.00 -32.95
C SER A 155 -28.90 -53.25 -32.30
N SER A 156 -29.82 -53.89 -33.01
CA SER A 156 -30.35 -55.21 -32.67
C SER A 156 -29.28 -56.26 -32.93
N LYS A 157 -28.64 -56.77 -31.88
CA LYS A 157 -27.82 -58.00 -31.77
C LYS A 157 -26.96 -57.80 -30.50
N GLU A 158 -27.06 -58.54 -29.39
CA GLU A 158 -27.50 -59.91 -29.14
C GLU A 158 -28.05 -59.99 -27.71
N PHE A 159 -29.15 -60.74 -27.54
CA PHE A 159 -29.63 -61.20 -26.24
C PHE A 159 -29.23 -62.68 -26.08
N TYR A 160 -29.01 -63.08 -24.82
CA TYR A 160 -28.74 -64.43 -24.27
C TYR A 160 -27.27 -64.88 -24.38
N HIS A 161 -26.53 -65.13 -23.30
CA HIS A 161 -26.87 -65.95 -22.14
C HIS A 161 -26.20 -65.47 -20.84
N ILE A 162 -27.00 -65.25 -19.78
CA ILE A 162 -26.53 -65.40 -18.40
C ILE A 162 -26.95 -66.81 -17.97
N LYS A 163 -25.98 -67.74 -17.92
CA LYS A 163 -26.16 -68.98 -17.17
C LYS A 163 -25.79 -68.70 -15.72
N SER A 164 -26.80 -68.83 -14.89
CA SER A 164 -26.73 -69.04 -13.45
C SER A 164 -25.70 -70.11 -13.09
N ARG A 165 -24.88 -69.86 -12.07
CA ARG A 165 -24.47 -70.90 -11.13
C ARG A 165 -24.22 -70.28 -9.75
N LEU A 166 -25.26 -70.41 -8.93
CA LEU A 166 -25.14 -70.58 -7.49
C LEU A 166 -24.27 -71.82 -7.25
N SER A 167 -23.23 -71.68 -6.44
CA SER A 167 -22.71 -72.67 -5.47
C SER A 167 -21.64 -71.96 -4.64
#